data_AF-A0AA47MTT4-F1
#
_entry.id   AF-A0AA47MTT4-F1
#
_cell.length_a   1.000
_cell.length_b   1.000
_cell.length_c   1.000
_cell.angle_alpha   90.00
_cell.angle_beta   90.00
_cell.angle_gamma   90.00
#
_symmetry.space_group_name_H-M   'P 1'
#
loop_
_entity.id
_entity.type
_entity.pdbx_description
1 polymer ?
#
loop_
_entity_poly.entity_id
_entity_poly.type
_entity_poly.pdbx_seq_one_letter_code
_entity_poly.pdbx_strand_id
1 'polypeptide(L)'
;MHYANNCTFIEAVCHNCNKKGHLAKKCIGAKSKKQGRGTHSSGIVSHLAQCLQSTEQEEECSYSLQQVAEPRTEPIYTLVEVNRKAVKTEVDTGASASVISEQTYKEMWDGKQAPALTPAGLRLRTLGR
;
A
#
# COMPACT_ATOMS: atom_id res chain seq x y z
N MET A 1 -2.51 -5.28 -16.91
CA MET A 1 -1.47 -4.48 -16.21
C MET A 1 -0.13 -4.73 -16.90
N HIS A 2 0.76 -3.73 -17.00
CA HIS A 2 2.15 -3.93 -17.44
C HIS A 2 3.07 -3.25 -16.41
N TYR A 3 4.26 -3.81 -16.17
CA TYR A 3 5.26 -3.20 -15.28
C TYR A 3 5.93 -2.00 -15.95
N ALA A 4 6.42 -1.03 -15.18
CA ALA A 4 7.11 0.15 -15.71
C ALA A 4 8.22 -0.22 -16.72
N ASN A 5 8.94 -1.31 -16.44
CA ASN A 5 10.03 -1.82 -17.29
C ASN A 5 9.54 -2.46 -18.60
N ASN A 6 8.25 -2.80 -18.70
CA ASN A 6 7.59 -3.37 -19.87
C ASN A 6 6.58 -2.39 -20.48
N CYS A 7 6.69 -1.10 -20.16
CA CYS A 7 5.80 -0.07 -20.71
C CYS A 7 6.20 0.23 -22.16
N THR A 8 5.28 -0.04 -23.09
CA THR A 8 5.44 0.33 -24.52
C THR A 8 5.55 1.85 -24.72
N PHE A 9 5.15 2.65 -23.72
CA PHE A 9 5.18 4.10 -23.74
C PHE A 9 6.29 4.68 -22.83
N ILE A 10 7.25 3.87 -22.39
CA ILE A 10 8.33 4.32 -21.50
C ILE A 10 9.16 5.46 -22.11
N GLU A 11 9.42 5.39 -23.42
CA GLU A 11 10.14 6.43 -24.16
C GLU A 11 9.22 7.52 -24.74
N ALA A 12 7.90 7.38 -24.60
CA ALA A 12 6.96 8.35 -25.14
C ALA A 12 7.08 9.69 -24.41
N VAL A 13 7.33 10.77 -25.17
CA VAL A 13 7.40 12.13 -24.64
C VAL A 13 5.98 12.69 -24.52
N CYS A 14 5.64 13.21 -23.35
CA CYS A 14 4.37 13.86 -23.10
C CYS A 14 4.30 15.25 -23.75
N HIS A 15 3.32 15.50 -24.61
CA HIS A 15 3.17 16.80 -25.30
C HIS A 15 2.67 17.93 -24.38
N ASN A 16 2.35 17.63 -23.11
CA ASN A 16 1.82 18.61 -22.16
C ASN A 16 2.88 19.11 -21.16
N CYS A 17 3.82 18.25 -20.77
CA CYS A 17 4.88 18.58 -19.82
C CYS A 17 6.31 18.29 -20.32
N ASN A 18 6.43 17.77 -21.55
CA ASN A 18 7.68 17.40 -22.22
C ASN A 18 8.56 16.37 -21.46
N LYS A 19 7.96 15.59 -20.55
CA LYS A 19 8.65 14.47 -19.85
C LYS A 19 8.32 13.12 -20.49
N LYS A 20 9.22 12.14 -20.36
CA LYS A 20 9.03 10.77 -20.87
C LYS A 20 8.16 9.89 -19.95
N GLY A 21 7.72 8.74 -20.45
CA GLY A 21 7.08 7.68 -19.68
C GLY A 21 5.56 7.75 -19.57
N HIS A 22 4.92 8.75 -20.19
CA HIS A 22 3.46 8.88 -20.17
C HIS A 22 2.94 9.70 -21.35
N LEU A 23 1.68 9.46 -21.71
CA LEU A 23 0.99 10.22 -22.75
C LEU A 23 0.32 11.48 -22.16
N ALA A 24 0.15 12.52 -22.98
CA ALA A 24 -0.47 13.78 -22.58
C ALA A 24 -1.86 13.61 -21.93
N LYS A 25 -2.66 12.63 -22.40
CA LYS A 25 -3.99 12.29 -21.82
C LYS A 25 -3.94 11.81 -20.37
N LYS A 26 -2.78 11.31 -19.91
CA LYS A 26 -2.54 10.79 -18.56
C LYS A 26 -1.52 11.65 -17.80
N CYS A 27 -1.22 12.85 -18.32
CA CYS A 27 -0.31 13.78 -17.67
C CYS A 27 -0.95 14.40 -16.44
N ILE A 28 -0.43 14.07 -15.26
CA ILE A 28 -0.91 14.60 -13.98
C ILE A 28 -0.53 16.09 -13.82
N GLY A 29 0.55 16.54 -14.45
CA GLY A 29 1.01 17.93 -14.41
C GLY A 29 0.39 18.87 -15.46
N ALA A 30 -0.72 18.48 -16.09
CA ALA A 30 -1.34 19.28 -17.14
C ALA A 30 -1.78 20.65 -16.61
N LYS A 31 -1.20 21.74 -17.15
CA LYS A 31 -1.79 23.08 -16.99
C LYS A 31 -3.11 23.10 -17.76
N SER A 32 -4.23 23.14 -17.06
CA SER A 32 -5.56 23.16 -17.65
C SER A 32 -5.70 24.34 -18.62
N LYS A 33 -5.60 24.10 -19.93
CA LYS A 33 -6.11 25.05 -20.91
C LYS A 33 -7.63 24.96 -20.84
N LYS A 34 -8.27 25.94 -20.19
CA LYS A 34 -9.72 26.12 -20.22
C LYS A 34 -10.13 26.42 -21.66
N GLN A 35 -10.56 25.40 -22.40
CA GLN A 35 -11.42 25.59 -23.57
C GLN A 35 -12.82 25.13 -23.14
N GLY A 36 -13.68 26.10 -22.89
CA GLY A 36 -15.07 25.87 -22.54
C GLY A 36 -15.92 25.58 -23.76
N ARG A 37 -16.80 24.60 -23.64
CA ARG A 37 -18.26 24.65 -23.89
C ARG A 37 -18.77 23.26 -24.24
N GLY A 38 -19.68 22.76 -23.40
CA GLY A 38 -20.30 21.45 -23.51
C GLY A 38 -20.88 21.01 -22.17
N THR A 39 -21.88 21.74 -21.70
CA THR A 39 -22.73 21.35 -20.57
C THR A 39 -23.47 20.06 -20.90
N HIS A 40 -23.03 18.96 -20.31
CA HIS A 40 -23.93 17.89 -19.88
C HIS A 40 -23.68 17.63 -18.40
N SER A 41 -24.71 17.93 -17.62
CA SER A 41 -24.91 17.37 -16.29
C SER A 41 -24.74 15.86 -16.37
N SER A 42 -23.73 15.34 -15.69
CA SER A 42 -23.71 14.05 -15.02
C SER A 42 -22.48 14.05 -14.14
N GLY A 43 -22.69 13.79 -12.85
CA GLY A 43 -21.62 13.74 -11.86
C GLY A 43 -20.49 12.81 -12.30
N ILE A 44 -19.33 13.00 -11.68
CA ILE A 44 -18.10 12.23 -11.88
C ILE A 44 -18.38 10.76 -11.54
N VAL A 45 -18.96 10.04 -12.49
CA VAL A 45 -19.02 8.59 -12.52
C VAL A 45 -17.66 8.17 -13.03
N SER A 46 -16.74 8.00 -12.09
CA SER A 46 -15.60 7.11 -12.25
C SER A 46 -16.12 5.85 -12.94
N HIS A 47 -15.64 5.58 -14.16
CA HIS A 47 -15.78 4.30 -14.84
C HIS A 47 -15.18 3.21 -13.94
N LEU A 48 -15.96 2.71 -12.99
CA LEU A 48 -15.63 1.58 -12.15
C LEU A 48 -16.46 0.41 -12.68
N ALA A 49 -15.80 -0.34 -13.56
CA ALA A 49 -16.03 -1.72 -13.93
C ALA A 49 -17.28 -2.36 -13.30
N GLN A 50 -18.35 -2.36 -14.06
CA GLN A 50 -19.42 -3.32 -13.91
C GLN A 50 -18.88 -4.65 -14.45
N CYS A 51 -18.48 -5.56 -13.56
CA CYS A 51 -18.40 -6.97 -13.92
C CYS A 51 -18.65 -7.82 -12.68
N LEU A 52 -19.90 -8.25 -12.53
CA LEU A 52 -20.26 -9.41 -11.74
C LEU A 52 -21.42 -10.05 -12.50
N GLN A 53 -21.14 -11.15 -13.20
CA GLN A 53 -21.57 -12.47 -12.73
C GLN A 53 -21.15 -13.56 -13.72
N SER A 54 -20.19 -14.37 -13.27
CA SER A 54 -20.15 -15.84 -13.41
C SER A 54 -20.32 -16.45 -14.80
N THR A 55 -19.20 -16.91 -15.37
CA THR A 55 -19.01 -18.30 -15.84
C THR A 55 -17.51 -18.60 -15.92
N GLU A 56 -17.05 -19.52 -15.07
CA GLU A 56 -15.86 -20.39 -15.22
C GLU A 56 -14.73 -19.92 -16.14
N GLN A 57 -13.94 -18.93 -15.71
CA GLN A 57 -12.60 -18.66 -16.21
C GLN A 57 -11.79 -17.98 -15.09
N GLU A 58 -10.55 -18.44 -14.90
CA GLU A 58 -9.64 -18.06 -13.82
C GLU A 58 -9.28 -16.56 -13.89
N GLU A 59 -10.05 -15.72 -13.19
CA GLU A 59 -9.81 -14.28 -13.12
C GLU A 59 -9.05 -13.91 -11.84
N GLU A 60 -7.83 -13.42 -12.04
CA GLU A 60 -6.93 -12.86 -11.03
C GLU A 60 -7.56 -11.62 -10.37
N CYS A 61 -8.15 -11.80 -9.19
CA CYS A 61 -8.78 -10.73 -8.42
C CYS A 61 -7.77 -9.61 -8.07
N SER A 62 -7.80 -8.50 -8.79
CA SER A 62 -7.11 -7.27 -8.38
C SER A 62 -7.85 -6.64 -7.19
N TYR A 63 -7.39 -6.91 -5.97
CA TYR A 63 -7.92 -6.26 -4.77
C TYR A 63 -7.66 -4.75 -4.83
N SER A 64 -8.72 -3.97 -4.98
CA SER A 64 -8.64 -2.51 -4.86
C SER A 64 -8.53 -2.16 -3.38
N LEU A 65 -7.38 -1.62 -2.97
CA LEU A 65 -7.20 -1.03 -1.65
C LEU A 65 -8.16 0.16 -1.51
N GLN A 66 -9.29 -0.04 -0.86
CA GLN A 66 -10.24 1.04 -0.60
C GLN A 66 -9.62 1.99 0.42
N GLN A 67 -9.48 3.26 0.03
CA GLN A 67 -9.14 4.31 0.98
C GLN A 67 -10.39 4.65 1.79
N VAL A 68 -10.56 3.96 2.91
CA VAL A 68 -11.66 4.17 3.83
C VAL A 68 -11.51 5.57 4.44
N ALA A 69 -12.46 6.46 4.14
CA ALA A 69 -12.54 7.83 4.67
C ALA A 69 -13.26 7.89 6.03
N GLU A 70 -13.27 6.77 6.76
CA GLU A 70 -13.83 6.68 8.11
C GLU A 70 -12.80 7.15 9.14
N PRO A 71 -13.23 7.63 10.32
CA PRO A 71 -12.31 7.86 11.43
C PRO A 71 -11.48 6.59 11.64
N ARG A 72 -10.15 6.75 11.78
CA ARG A 72 -9.25 5.64 12.08
C ARG A 72 -9.78 4.92 13.31
N THR A 73 -10.27 3.70 13.13
CA THR A 73 -10.61 2.83 14.25
C THR A 73 -9.34 2.54 15.04
N GLU A 74 -9.48 2.39 16.36
CA GLU A 74 -8.35 1.96 17.21
C GLU A 74 -7.72 0.68 16.63
N PRO A 75 -6.37 0.56 16.64
CA PRO A 75 -5.72 -0.66 16.19
C PRO A 75 -6.20 -1.89 16.97
N ILE A 76 -6.23 -3.03 16.30
CA ILE A 76 -6.59 -4.30 16.94
C ILE A 76 -5.37 -4.82 17.68
N TYR A 77 -5.54 -5.14 18.96
CA TYR A 77 -4.48 -5.69 19.80
C TYR A 77 -4.78 -7.12 20.26
N THR A 78 -3.72 -7.90 20.42
CA THR A 78 -3.78 -9.24 21.03
C THR A 78 -2.58 -9.49 21.94
N LEU A 79 -2.70 -10.50 22.80
CA LEU A 79 -1.62 -10.99 23.65
C LEU A 79 -0.92 -12.16 22.97
N VAL A 80 0.38 -12.05 22.79
CA VAL A 80 1.25 -13.13 22.28
C VAL A 80 2.18 -13.55 23.40
N GLU A 81 2.31 -14.85 23.64
CA GLU A 81 3.26 -15.38 24.61
C GLU A 81 4.65 -15.56 23.96
N VAL A 82 5.65 -14.85 24.49
CA VAL A 82 7.05 -14.93 24.07
C VAL A 82 7.89 -15.36 25.25
N ASN A 83 8.46 -16.57 25.20
CA ASN A 83 9.25 -17.15 26.31
C ASN A 83 8.53 -17.07 27.68
N ARG A 84 7.25 -17.46 27.73
CA ARG A 84 6.38 -17.42 28.93
C ARG A 84 6.07 -16.01 29.46
N LYS A 85 6.24 -14.98 28.63
CA LYS A 85 5.81 -13.61 28.94
C LYS A 85 4.78 -13.15 27.92
N ALA A 86 3.62 -12.70 28.39
CA ALA A 86 2.58 -12.15 27.53
C ALA A 86 2.96 -10.73 27.08
N VAL A 87 2.90 -10.49 25.77
CA VAL A 87 3.22 -9.22 25.12
C VAL A 87 1.99 -8.73 24.37
N LYS A 88 1.58 -7.48 24.63
CA LYS A 88 0.55 -6.82 23.84
C LYS A 88 1.13 -6.42 22.48
N THR A 89 0.53 -6.89 21.40
CA THR A 89 0.97 -6.66 20.02
C THR A 89 -0.20 -6.17 19.18
N GLU A 90 0.10 -5.30 18.21
CA GLU A 90 -0.86 -4.86 17.19
C GLU A 90 -0.97 -5.93 16.10
N VAL A 91 -2.18 -6.18 15.61
CA VAL A 91 -2.42 -7.09 14.49
C VAL A 91 -2.14 -6.36 13.18
N ASP A 92 -0.97 -6.65 12.59
CA ASP A 92 -0.56 -6.12 11.29
C ASP A 92 -0.61 -7.24 10.22
N THR A 93 -1.67 -7.25 9.43
CA THR A 93 -1.85 -8.22 8.33
C THR A 93 -0.89 -7.99 7.15
N GLY A 94 -0.24 -6.83 7.10
CA GLY A 94 0.78 -6.49 6.10
C GLY A 94 2.20 -6.86 6.51
N ALA A 95 2.42 -7.32 7.76
CA ALA A 95 3.73 -7.71 8.25
C ALA A 95 4.03 -9.19 7.98
N SER A 96 5.24 -9.47 7.49
CA SER A 96 5.73 -10.86 7.30
C SER A 96 6.38 -11.45 8.56
N ALA A 97 6.68 -10.62 9.55
CA ALA A 97 7.31 -11.02 10.80
C ALA A 97 6.81 -10.14 11.95
N SER A 98 6.67 -10.74 13.13
CA SER A 98 6.42 -9.99 14.36
C SER A 98 7.68 -9.25 14.80
N VAL A 99 7.51 -8.01 15.22
CA VAL A 99 8.61 -7.14 15.68
C VAL A 99 8.29 -6.57 17.05
N ILE A 100 9.31 -6.46 17.90
CA ILE A 100 9.25 -5.71 19.15
C ILE A 100 10.41 -4.71 19.17
N SER A 101 10.22 -3.61 19.89
CA SER A 101 11.30 -2.63 20.08
C SER A 101 12.39 -3.18 21.01
N GLU A 102 13.60 -2.63 20.90
CA GLU A 102 14.68 -2.94 21.85
C GLU A 102 14.29 -2.58 23.30
N GLN A 103 13.53 -1.50 23.49
CA GLN A 103 13.01 -1.10 24.79
C GLN A 103 12.05 -2.17 25.33
N THR A 104 11.08 -2.61 24.54
CA THR A 104 10.15 -3.69 24.91
C THR A 104 10.91 -4.96 25.29
N TYR A 105 11.93 -5.35 24.50
CA TYR A 105 12.78 -6.49 24.83
C TYR A 105 13.49 -6.32 26.20
N LYS A 106 14.09 -5.15 26.46
CA LYS A 106 14.78 -4.88 27.74
C LYS A 106 13.83 -4.84 28.94
N GLU A 107 12.63 -4.29 28.79
CA GLU A 107 11.60 -4.24 29.83
C GLU A 107 10.99 -5.62 30.09
N MET A 108 10.87 -6.43 29.05
CA MET A 108 10.31 -7.76 29.17
C MET A 108 11.17 -8.68 30.03
N TRP A 109 12.50 -8.60 29.97
CA TRP A 109 13.38 -9.45 30.76
C TRP A 109 14.40 -8.62 31.54
N ASP A 110 14.33 -8.69 32.87
CA ASP A 110 15.45 -8.29 33.74
C ASP A 110 16.71 -8.99 33.22
N GLY A 111 17.76 -8.24 32.91
CA GLY A 111 18.85 -8.64 31.99
C GLY A 111 19.55 -10.00 32.23
N LYS A 112 19.25 -10.71 33.32
CA LYS A 112 19.66 -12.10 33.58
C LYS A 112 18.78 -13.16 32.91
N GLN A 113 17.52 -12.84 32.58
CA GLN A 113 16.55 -13.77 31.98
C GLN A 113 16.31 -13.52 30.49
N ALA A 114 16.99 -12.52 29.92
CA ALA A 114 16.80 -12.12 28.54
C ALA A 114 17.32 -13.22 27.59
N PRO A 115 16.51 -13.71 26.64
CA PRO A 115 16.93 -14.72 25.67
C PRO A 115 18.09 -14.21 24.83
N ALA A 116 19.11 -15.04 24.57
CA ALA A 116 20.22 -14.62 23.71
C ALA A 116 19.72 -14.26 22.29
N LEU A 117 20.09 -13.07 21.82
CA LEU A 117 19.74 -12.60 20.47
C LEU A 117 20.70 -13.19 19.45
N THR A 118 20.15 -13.72 18.35
CA THR A 118 20.92 -14.15 17.18
C THR A 118 20.62 -13.24 15.99
N PRO A 119 21.60 -12.99 15.09
CA PRO A 119 21.35 -12.23 13.88
C PRO A 119 20.19 -12.82 13.07
N ALA A 120 19.23 -11.99 12.68
CA ALA A 120 18.16 -12.40 11.80
C ALA A 120 18.62 -12.37 10.33
N GLY A 121 18.17 -13.34 9.52
CA GLY A 121 18.32 -13.30 8.06
C GLY A 121 17.42 -12.25 7.37
N LEU A 122 16.64 -11.51 8.17
CA LEU A 122 15.71 -10.46 7.74
C LEU A 122 16.32 -9.10 8.07
N ARG A 123 16.32 -8.20 7.08
CA ARG A 123 16.73 -6.80 7.26
C ARG A 123 15.52 -5.90 7.02
N LEU A 124 15.03 -5.29 8.10
CA LEU A 124 13.96 -4.32 8.03
C LEU A 124 14.43 -3.06 7.30
N ARG A 125 13.60 -2.52 6.41
CA ARG A 125 13.84 -1.24 5.73
C ARG A 125 12.86 -0.22 6.28
N THR A 126 13.38 0.92 6.69
CA THR A 126 12.55 2.09 6.93
C THR A 126 12.30 2.78 5.59
N LEU A 127 11.03 2.92 5.22
CA LEU A 127 10.65 3.79 4.12
C LEU A 127 10.76 5.21 4.66
N GLY A 128 11.78 5.94 4.22
CA GLY A 128 11.98 7.35 4.58
C GLY A 128 10.76 8.18 4.17
N ARG A 129 10.43 9.20 4.99
CA ARG A 129 9.46 10.23 4.63
C ARG A 129 10.04 11.21 3.62
#